data_AF-A0A8T5M2I1-F1
#
_entry.id   AF-A0A8T5M2I1-F1
#
_cell.length_a   1.000
_cell.length_b   1.000
_cell.length_c   1.000
_cell.angle_alpha   90.00
_cell.angle_beta   90.00
_cell.angle_gamma   90.00
#
_symmetry.space_group_name_H-M   'P 1'
#
loop_
_entity.id
_entity.type
_entity.pdbx_description
1 polymer ?
#
loop_
_entity_poly.entity_id
_entity_poly.type
_entity_poly.pdbx_seq_one_letter_code
_entity_poly.pdbx_strand_id
1 'polypeptide(L)'
;MKKAQGISINVIIIAAIALLVLVILAVLVLKGGTNVNEETNSCIAKGGKCTDGWCENDGDQIFGATGCDDSMVCCKLFSLGGEE
;
A
#
# COMPACT_ATOMS: atom_id res chain seq x y z
N MET A 1 1.40 -52.74 -14.78
CA MET A 1 1.12 -51.53 -13.97
C MET A 1 1.44 -50.29 -14.81
N LYS A 2 0.51 -49.81 -15.65
CA LYS A 2 0.73 -48.66 -16.57
C LYS A 2 -0.34 -47.56 -16.44
N LYS A 3 -1.31 -47.70 -15.53
CA LYS A 3 -2.46 -46.79 -15.39
C LYS A 3 -2.27 -45.64 -14.38
N ALA A 4 -1.19 -45.64 -13.59
CA ALA A 4 -0.92 -44.59 -12.61
C ALA A 4 -0.16 -43.36 -13.16
N GLN A 5 0.32 -43.41 -14.40
CA GLN A 5 1.15 -42.34 -14.99
C GLN A 5 0.35 -41.16 -15.58
N GLY A 6 -0.95 -41.30 -15.83
CA GLY A 6 -1.75 -40.22 -16.43
C GLY A 6 -2.19 -39.14 -15.42
N ILE A 7 -2.53 -39.54 -14.20
CA ILE A 7 -2.97 -38.61 -13.15
C ILE A 7 -1.77 -37.85 -12.57
N SER A 8 -0.62 -38.49 -12.38
CA SER A 8 0.56 -37.86 -11.81
C SER A 8 1.13 -36.75 -12.69
N ILE A 9 1.11 -36.91 -14.03
CA ILE A 9 1.60 -35.88 -14.95
C ILE A 9 0.73 -34.62 -14.92
N ASN A 10 -0.60 -34.77 -14.98
CA ASN A 10 -1.50 -33.61 -15.04
C ASN A 10 -1.43 -32.77 -13.77
N VAL A 11 -1.30 -33.41 -12.60
CA VAL A 11 -1.16 -32.71 -11.32
C VAL A 11 0.15 -31.92 -11.25
N ILE A 12 1.25 -32.50 -11.74
CA ILE A 12 2.55 -31.81 -11.80
C ILE A 12 2.47 -30.58 -12.71
N ILE A 13 1.80 -30.69 -13.87
CA ILE A 13 1.62 -29.57 -14.80
C ILE A 13 0.80 -28.45 -14.14
N ILE A 14 -0.33 -28.79 -13.51
CA ILE A 14 -1.18 -27.79 -12.84
C ILE A 14 -0.41 -27.11 -11.70
N ALA A 15 0.35 -27.86 -10.90
CA ALA A 15 1.16 -27.32 -9.83
C ALA A 15 2.23 -26.35 -10.36
N ALA A 16 2.89 -26.67 -11.48
CA ALA A 16 3.88 -25.79 -12.11
C ALA A 16 3.26 -24.50 -12.64
N ILE A 17 2.08 -24.58 -13.29
CA ILE A 17 1.35 -23.40 -13.77
C ILE A 17 0.92 -22.52 -12.60
N ALA A 18 0.36 -23.11 -11.54
CA ALA A 18 -0.06 -22.38 -10.35
C ALA A 18 1.11 -21.64 -9.68
N LEU A 19 2.28 -22.30 -9.56
CA LEU A 19 3.49 -21.67 -9.05
C LEU A 19 3.93 -20.47 -9.91
N LEU A 20 3.92 -20.65 -11.24
CA LEU A 20 4.32 -19.60 -12.18
C LEU A 20 3.38 -18.39 -12.10
N VAL A 21 2.06 -18.62 -12.03
CA VAL A 21 1.07 -17.54 -11.85
C VAL A 21 1.29 -16.80 -10.54
N LEU A 22 1.52 -17.52 -9.43
CA LEU A 22 1.80 -16.91 -8.13
C LEU A 22 3.06 -16.03 -8.16
N VAL A 23 4.12 -16.48 -8.80
CA VAL A 23 5.36 -15.69 -8.95
C VAL A 23 5.09 -14.40 -9.74
N ILE A 24 4.35 -14.48 -10.84
CA ILE A 24 4.00 -13.30 -11.65
C ILE A 24 3.17 -12.32 -10.83
N LEU A 25 2.13 -12.80 -10.15
CA LEU A 25 1.29 -11.97 -9.30
C LEU A 25 2.11 -11.32 -8.17
N ALA A 26 2.98 -12.09 -7.51
CA ALA A 26 3.84 -11.56 -6.46
C ALA A 26 4.74 -10.42 -7.00
N VAL A 27 5.39 -10.61 -8.15
CA VAL A 27 6.24 -9.57 -8.74
C VAL A 27 5.43 -8.34 -9.16
N LEU A 28 4.25 -8.50 -9.75
CA LEU A 28 3.38 -7.37 -10.12
C LEU A 28 2.88 -6.61 -8.90
N VAL A 29 2.45 -7.33 -7.86
CA VAL A 29 2.01 -6.74 -6.59
C VAL A 29 3.17 -6.04 -5.88
N LEU A 30 4.37 -6.61 -5.86
CA LEU A 30 5.56 -5.97 -5.28
C LEU A 30 5.94 -4.70 -6.06
N LYS A 31 5.87 -4.73 -7.41
CA LYS A 31 6.18 -3.57 -8.26
C LYS A 31 5.12 -2.47 -8.19
N GLY A 32 3.85 -2.82 -8.02
CA GLY A 32 2.76 -1.84 -7.84
C GLY A 32 2.66 -1.35 -6.38
N GLY A 33 2.97 -2.23 -5.44
CA GLY A 33 2.91 -2.03 -3.99
C GLY A 33 3.86 -0.95 -3.48
N THR A 34 4.98 -0.72 -4.15
CA THR A 34 5.89 0.38 -3.79
C THR A 34 5.28 1.75 -4.06
N ASN A 35 4.58 1.92 -5.19
CA ASN A 35 4.02 3.23 -5.58
C ASN A 35 2.76 3.59 -4.78
N VAL A 36 1.93 2.60 -4.43
CA VAL A 36 0.72 2.86 -3.62
C VAL A 36 1.05 3.35 -2.20
N ASN A 37 2.22 2.97 -1.67
CA ASN A 37 2.66 3.45 -0.35
C ASN A 37 3.00 4.95 -0.37
N GLU A 38 3.56 5.46 -1.47
CA GLU A 38 3.86 6.90 -1.60
C GLU A 38 2.58 7.72 -1.81
N GLU A 39 1.64 7.24 -2.62
CA GLU A 39 0.38 7.95 -2.85
C GLU A 39 -0.53 7.94 -1.61
N THR A 40 -0.65 6.79 -0.92
CA THR A 40 -1.55 6.64 0.24
C THR A 40 -0.96 7.25 1.52
N ASN A 41 0.37 7.32 1.65
CA ASN A 41 1.00 7.99 2.80
C ASN A 41 1.27 9.47 2.56
N SER A 42 0.83 10.05 1.44
CA SER A 42 0.97 11.48 1.25
C SER A 42 0.19 12.28 2.29
N CYS A 43 0.74 13.40 2.76
CA CYS A 43 0.05 14.29 3.71
C CYS A 43 -1.35 14.69 3.22
N ILE A 44 -1.46 14.92 1.91
CA ILE A 44 -2.71 15.26 1.21
C ILE A 44 -3.68 14.07 1.21
N ALA A 45 -3.22 12.84 0.95
CA ALA A 45 -4.07 11.64 0.98
C ALA A 45 -4.64 11.36 2.39
N LYS A 46 -3.91 11.73 3.44
CA LYS A 46 -4.40 11.65 4.83
C LYS A 46 -5.31 12.81 5.24
N GLY A 47 -5.65 13.71 4.30
CA GLY A 47 -6.53 14.86 4.52
C GLY A 47 -5.86 16.01 5.29
N GLY A 48 -4.53 16.05 5.29
CA GLY A 48 -3.74 17.11 5.92
C GLY A 48 -3.19 18.12 4.92
N LYS A 49 -2.58 19.17 5.45
CA LYS A 49 -1.77 20.15 4.70
C LYS A 49 -0.37 20.23 5.30
N CYS A 50 0.63 20.37 4.43
CA CYS A 50 1.98 20.70 4.85
C CYS A 50 2.02 22.17 5.30
N THR A 51 2.55 22.41 6.49
CA THR A 51 2.78 23.76 7.02
C THR A 51 4.21 23.86 7.56
N ASP A 52 4.77 25.06 7.54
CA ASP A 52 6.11 25.32 8.05
C ASP A 52 6.09 25.33 9.60
N GLY A 53 7.01 24.62 10.24
CA GLY A 53 7.16 24.64 11.70
C GLY A 53 6.17 23.78 12.50
N TRP A 54 4.93 24.25 12.71
CA TRP A 54 3.94 23.58 13.59
C TRP A 54 2.50 23.70 13.07
N CYS A 55 1.61 22.83 13.55
CA CYS A 55 0.19 22.94 13.27
C CYS A 55 -0.43 24.09 14.06
N GLU A 56 -0.83 25.17 13.38
CA GLU A 56 -1.59 26.25 13.99
C GLU A 56 -3.07 25.84 14.18
N ASN A 57 -3.68 26.23 15.31
CA ASN A 57 -5.10 26.01 15.66
C ASN A 57 -5.51 24.54 15.93
N ASP A 58 -4.93 23.91 16.96
CA ASP A 58 -5.32 22.56 17.43
C ASP A 58 -5.37 21.48 16.31
N GLY A 59 -4.54 21.66 15.28
CA GLY A 59 -4.33 20.65 14.26
C GLY A 59 -3.49 19.49 14.81
N ASP A 60 -3.87 18.26 14.49
CA ASP A 60 -3.10 17.09 14.88
C ASP A 60 -1.98 16.84 13.87
N GLN A 61 -0.78 16.54 14.39
CA GLN A 61 0.38 16.23 13.56
C GLN A 61 0.30 14.78 13.07
N ILE A 62 0.30 14.60 11.76
CA ILE A 62 0.34 13.27 11.17
C ILE A 62 1.80 12.86 11.01
N PHE A 63 2.27 12.01 11.92
CA PHE A 63 3.61 11.42 11.84
C PHE A 63 3.70 10.36 10.74
N GLY A 64 4.83 10.35 10.01
CA GLY A 64 5.09 9.36 8.95
C GLY A 64 4.33 9.61 7.65
N ALA A 65 3.76 10.80 7.46
CA ALA A 65 3.26 11.22 6.16
C ALA A 65 4.44 11.65 5.26
N THR A 66 4.43 11.18 4.01
CA THR A 66 5.41 11.56 2.98
C THR A 66 4.86 12.74 2.16
N GLY A 67 5.72 13.48 1.45
CA GLY A 67 5.29 14.50 0.50
C GLY A 67 5.22 15.94 1.04
N CYS A 68 5.76 16.19 2.23
CA CYS A 68 6.14 17.54 2.67
C CYS A 68 7.67 17.66 2.63
N ASP A 69 8.21 18.86 2.39
CA ASP A 69 9.65 19.14 2.51
C ASP A 69 10.17 18.90 3.94
N ASP A 70 11.48 18.68 4.10
CA ASP A 70 12.13 18.37 5.38
C ASP A 70 11.90 19.41 6.50
N SER A 71 11.48 20.63 6.15
CA SER A 71 11.18 21.72 7.11
C SER A 71 9.70 21.87 7.44
N MET A 72 8.82 21.09 6.79
CA MET A 72 7.37 21.20 6.92
C MET A 72 6.80 20.01 7.69
N VAL A 73 5.80 20.27 8.52
CA VAL A 73 5.03 19.24 9.23
C VAL A 73 3.69 19.00 8.55
N CYS A 74 3.23 17.75 8.55
CA CYS A 74 1.91 17.41 8.03
C CYS A 74 0.85 17.63 9.11
N CYS A 75 -0.06 18.56 8.86
CA CYS A 75 -1.10 18.96 9.81
C CYS A 75 -2.48 18.64 9.30
N LYS A 76 -3.23 17.86 10.07
CA LYS A 76 -4.67 17.70 9.87
C LYS A 76 -5.38 18.77 10.69
N LEU A 77 -6.07 19.68 10.01
CA LEU A 77 -7.05 20.51 10.71
C LEU A 77 -8.06 19.55 11.34
N PHE A 78 -8.19 19.59 12.66
CA PHE A 78 -9.29 18.95 13.36
C PHE A 78 -10.57 19.66 12.93
N SER A 79 -11.06 19.32 11.75
CA SER A 79 -12.40 19.68 11.33
C SER A 79 -13.30 18.84 12.22
N LEU A 80 -13.85 19.46 13.25
CA LEU A 80 -15.03 19.03 13.97
C LEU A 80 -16.15 18.74 12.95
N GLY A 81 -16.08 17.58 12.32
CA GLY A 81 -17.21 16.89 11.74
C GLY A 81 -17.96 16.30 12.91
N GLY A 82 -19.06 16.96 13.28
CA GLY A 82 -20.05 16.38 14.17
C GLY A 82 -20.62 15.10 13.56
N GLU A 83 -20.45 14.02 14.29
CA GLU A 83 -21.45 12.99 14.51
C GLU A 83 -21.57 13.03 16.05
N GLU A 84 -22.54 13.69 16.67
CA GLU A 84 -24.00 13.61 16.58
C GLU A 84 -24.68 14.86 17.20
#